data_AF-A0A958G0E1-F1
#
_entry.id   AF-A0A958G0E1-F1
#
_cell.length_a   1.000
_cell.length_b   1.000
_cell.length_c   1.000
_cell.angle_alpha   90.00
_cell.angle_beta   90.00
_cell.angle_gamma   90.00
#
_symmetry.space_group_name_H-M   'P 1'
#
loop_
_entity.id
_entity.type
_entity.pdbx_description
1 polymer ?
#
loop_
_entity_poly.entity_id
_entity_poly.type
_entity_poly.pdbx_seq_one_letter_code
_entity_poly.pdbx_strand_id
1 'polypeptide(L)'
;FIWNDAVQSSPGSDIDFSFLDSLLSSLPQGLDALVVVDGLPSWMSNPANWDTGNPRLTLANHLIRQMGRRFGNHPKIVGFEIWNEPNIQNSQNETLGVLSSAENYVEMLAAASSILRELAPGKLILNAATTAINQNFPATLNYNKAMRDAGAQAFIDRYNIHYYGRQYERVTTGGGVADFLNGIAEPIWITESGIQGVNQQLEYGEQTWPFLRDNIPGIERIYIYRFADSSPPAASYGLRTLDPQAPVSDLYIHLRERAQ
;
A
#
# COMPACT_ATOMS: atom_id res chain seq x y z
N PHE A 1 -4.30 0.39 -7.75
CA PHE A 1 -5.50 0.51 -8.60
C PHE A 1 -6.21 1.76 -8.17
N ILE A 2 -6.18 2.79 -9.02
CA ILE A 2 -6.76 4.11 -8.72
C ILE A 2 -8.19 4.12 -9.23
N TRP A 3 -9.16 4.15 -8.33
CA TRP A 3 -10.57 4.26 -8.64
C TRP A 3 -10.94 5.73 -8.86
N ASN A 4 -11.06 6.14 -10.12
CA ASN A 4 -11.33 7.52 -10.52
C ASN A 4 -12.39 7.59 -11.63
N ASP A 5 -12.66 8.78 -12.17
CA ASP A 5 -13.70 8.97 -13.19
C ASP A 5 -13.44 8.24 -14.52
N ALA A 6 -12.17 7.94 -14.83
CA ALA A 6 -11.83 7.13 -16.00
C ALA A 6 -12.13 5.64 -15.78
N VAL A 7 -12.10 5.19 -14.53
CA VAL A 7 -12.40 3.81 -14.13
C VAL A 7 -13.89 3.62 -13.85
N GLN A 8 -14.57 4.59 -13.27
CA GLN A 8 -16.02 4.56 -13.02
C GLN A 8 -16.60 5.98 -13.02
N SER A 9 -17.20 6.38 -14.14
CA SER A 9 -17.64 7.76 -14.37
C SER A 9 -18.90 8.17 -13.59
N SER A 10 -19.69 7.21 -13.10
CA SER A 10 -20.89 7.47 -12.30
C SER A 10 -21.17 6.33 -11.31
N PRO A 11 -22.00 6.54 -10.26
CA PRO A 11 -22.31 5.48 -9.29
C PRO A 11 -22.89 4.21 -9.92
N GLY A 12 -23.61 4.36 -11.03
CA GLY A 12 -24.31 3.26 -11.72
C GLY A 12 -23.58 2.70 -12.94
N SER A 13 -22.42 3.23 -13.33
CA SER A 13 -21.63 2.67 -14.43
C SER A 13 -20.79 1.49 -13.95
N ASP A 14 -20.50 0.55 -14.85
CA ASP A 14 -19.54 -0.52 -14.58
C ASP A 14 -18.14 0.04 -14.31
N ILE A 15 -17.34 -0.73 -13.57
CA ILE A 15 -15.93 -0.43 -13.30
C ILE A 15 -15.08 -0.99 -14.45
N ASP A 16 -14.29 -0.12 -15.08
CA ASP A 16 -13.31 -0.52 -16.08
C ASP A 16 -12.03 -1.06 -15.41
N PHE A 17 -11.89 -2.39 -15.48
CA PHE A 17 -10.70 -3.09 -14.99
C PHE A 17 -9.66 -3.38 -16.09
N SER A 18 -9.89 -2.95 -17.33
CA SER A 18 -9.08 -3.32 -18.51
C SER A 18 -7.59 -3.04 -18.33
N PHE A 19 -7.24 -1.92 -17.70
CA PHE A 19 -5.85 -1.60 -17.39
C PHE A 19 -5.22 -2.59 -16.40
N LEU A 20 -5.92 -2.92 -15.32
CA LEU A 20 -5.44 -3.90 -14.34
C LEU A 20 -5.35 -5.31 -14.96
N ASP A 21 -6.32 -5.71 -15.77
CA ASP A 21 -6.26 -6.98 -16.50
C ASP A 21 -5.04 -7.03 -17.43
N SER A 22 -4.78 -5.95 -18.17
CA SER A 22 -3.62 -5.84 -19.05
C SER A 22 -2.31 -5.96 -18.27
N LEU A 23 -2.20 -5.29 -17.13
CA LEU A 23 -1.03 -5.43 -16.24
C LEU A 23 -0.85 -6.87 -15.77
N LEU A 24 -1.91 -7.50 -15.26
CA LEU A 24 -1.86 -8.89 -14.77
C LEU A 24 -1.50 -9.88 -15.89
N SER A 25 -2.01 -9.67 -17.11
CA SER A 25 -1.64 -10.49 -18.26
C SER A 25 -0.15 -10.35 -18.63
N SER A 26 0.41 -9.15 -18.43
CA SER A 26 1.80 -8.81 -18.76
C SER A 26 2.81 -9.22 -17.68
N LEU A 27 2.35 -9.57 -16.48
CA LEU A 27 3.24 -10.02 -15.41
C LEU A 27 3.99 -11.30 -15.81
N PRO A 28 5.32 -11.34 -15.67
CA PRO A 28 6.11 -12.56 -15.85
C PRO A 28 5.62 -13.73 -14.99
N GLN A 29 5.91 -14.95 -15.43
CA GLN A 29 5.64 -16.13 -14.63
C GLN A 29 6.42 -16.09 -13.31
N GLY A 30 5.79 -16.53 -12.22
CA GLY A 30 6.41 -16.56 -10.89
C GLY A 30 6.38 -15.22 -10.13
N LEU A 31 5.75 -14.19 -10.68
CA LEU A 31 5.49 -12.93 -9.97
C LEU A 31 4.03 -12.83 -9.53
N ASP A 32 3.88 -12.54 -8.24
CA ASP A 32 2.60 -12.21 -7.63
C ASP A 32 2.38 -10.70 -7.58
N ALA A 33 1.13 -10.29 -7.64
CA ALA A 33 0.67 -8.91 -7.52
C ALA A 33 -0.07 -8.71 -6.21
N LEU A 34 0.32 -7.67 -5.46
CA LEU A 34 -0.52 -7.07 -4.44
C LEU A 34 -1.25 -5.90 -5.09
N VAL A 35 -2.58 -5.86 -4.98
CA VAL A 35 -3.36 -4.73 -5.52
C VAL A 35 -3.63 -3.73 -4.41
N VAL A 36 -2.98 -2.57 -4.49
CA VAL A 36 -3.23 -1.43 -3.61
C VAL A 36 -4.48 -0.70 -4.07
N VAL A 37 -5.47 -0.50 -3.21
CA VAL A 37 -6.67 0.27 -3.50
C VAL A 37 -6.39 1.75 -3.21
N ASP A 38 -6.75 2.64 -4.13
CA ASP A 38 -6.56 4.09 -3.98
C ASP A 38 -7.56 4.84 -4.87
N GLY A 39 -7.69 6.15 -4.70
CA GLY A 39 -8.51 7.01 -5.54
C GLY A 39 -9.99 7.02 -5.14
N LEU A 40 -10.65 8.13 -5.43
CA LEU A 40 -12.11 8.21 -5.51
C LEU A 40 -12.53 8.85 -6.84
N PRO A 41 -13.58 8.35 -7.50
CA PRO A 41 -14.24 9.10 -8.57
C PRO A 41 -14.94 10.34 -7.99
N SER A 42 -15.07 11.39 -8.79
CA SER A 42 -15.57 12.69 -8.36
C SER A 42 -17.00 12.62 -7.80
N TRP A 43 -17.82 11.68 -8.26
CA TRP A 43 -19.18 11.49 -7.74
C TRP A 43 -19.21 11.07 -6.26
N MET A 44 -18.12 10.53 -5.70
CA MET A 44 -18.02 10.25 -4.25
C MET A 44 -18.00 11.52 -3.40
N SER A 45 -17.77 12.70 -3.97
CA SER A 45 -17.84 13.98 -3.24
C SER A 45 -19.28 14.38 -2.85
N ASN A 46 -20.30 13.77 -3.43
CA ASN A 46 -21.70 14.06 -3.14
C ASN A 46 -22.29 13.01 -2.17
N PRO A 47 -22.67 13.41 -0.93
CA PRO A 47 -23.26 12.49 0.05
C PRO A 47 -24.54 11.77 -0.40
N ALA A 48 -25.27 12.33 -1.37
CA ALA A 48 -26.44 11.67 -1.94
C ALA A 48 -26.11 10.36 -2.68
N ASN A 49 -24.84 10.15 -3.04
CA ASN A 49 -24.36 8.92 -3.67
C ASN A 49 -23.87 7.88 -2.67
N TRP A 50 -23.89 8.17 -1.36
CA TRP A 50 -23.35 7.26 -0.36
C TRP A 50 -24.39 6.24 0.12
N ASP A 51 -24.00 4.98 0.14
CA ASP A 51 -24.73 3.88 0.76
C ASP A 51 -25.02 4.21 2.22
N THR A 52 -26.30 4.36 2.56
CA THR A 52 -26.75 4.70 3.92
C THR A 52 -26.08 5.94 4.52
N GLY A 53 -25.61 6.87 3.67
CA GLY A 53 -24.88 8.06 4.11
C GLY A 53 -23.45 7.79 4.56
N ASN A 54 -22.86 6.64 4.22
CA ASN A 54 -21.51 6.25 4.62
C ASN A 54 -20.58 6.05 3.40
N PRO A 55 -19.59 6.95 3.19
CA PRO A 55 -18.70 6.87 2.04
C PRO A 55 -17.77 5.65 2.10
N ARG A 56 -17.44 5.16 3.30
CA ARG A 56 -16.56 3.99 3.48
C ARG A 56 -17.26 2.69 3.10
N LEU A 57 -18.52 2.55 3.50
CA LEU A 57 -19.37 1.44 3.06
C LEU A 57 -19.61 1.49 1.55
N THR A 58 -19.80 2.69 1.00
CA THR A 58 -19.96 2.90 -0.45
C THR A 58 -18.74 2.41 -1.22
N LEU A 59 -17.52 2.78 -0.78
CA LEU A 59 -16.28 2.27 -1.36
C LEU A 59 -16.22 0.74 -1.31
N ALA A 60 -16.54 0.14 -0.16
CA ALA A 60 -16.52 -1.31 0.00
C ALA A 60 -17.52 -2.01 -0.95
N ASN A 61 -18.75 -1.52 -1.04
CA ASN A 61 -19.79 -2.12 -1.85
C ASN A 61 -19.62 -1.90 -3.36
N HIS A 62 -19.13 -0.74 -3.78
CA HIS A 62 -18.98 -0.42 -5.20
C HIS A 62 -17.67 -0.94 -5.75
N LEU A 63 -16.54 -0.71 -5.06
CA LEU A 63 -15.23 -1.09 -5.57
C LEU A 63 -14.81 -2.49 -5.09
N ILE A 64 -14.72 -2.69 -3.77
CA ILE A 64 -14.12 -3.92 -3.20
C ILE A 64 -14.94 -5.16 -3.58
N ARG A 65 -16.27 -5.06 -3.58
CA ARG A 65 -17.13 -6.17 -4.02
C ARG A 65 -16.89 -6.58 -5.46
N GLN A 66 -16.73 -5.61 -6.37
CA GLN A 66 -16.49 -5.89 -7.77
C GLN A 66 -15.07 -6.45 -7.99
N MET A 67 -14.08 -5.93 -7.27
CA MET A 67 -12.74 -6.50 -7.25
C MET A 67 -12.75 -7.94 -6.72
N GLY A 68 -13.45 -8.22 -5.63
CA GLY A 68 -13.62 -9.56 -5.08
C GLY A 68 -14.24 -10.53 -6.09
N ARG A 69 -15.33 -10.12 -6.77
CA ARG A 69 -15.97 -10.93 -7.82
C ARG A 69 -15.05 -11.21 -9.00
N ARG A 70 -14.33 -10.20 -9.49
CA ARG A 70 -13.50 -10.31 -10.69
C ARG A 70 -12.18 -11.04 -10.42
N PHE A 71 -11.54 -10.74 -9.30
CA PHE A 71 -10.16 -11.10 -9.02
C PHE A 71 -9.98 -12.09 -7.87
N GLY A 72 -11.05 -12.47 -7.18
CA GLY A 72 -11.00 -13.34 -6.00
C GLY A 72 -10.35 -14.71 -6.24
N ASN A 73 -10.38 -15.20 -7.50
CA ASN A 73 -9.71 -16.43 -7.92
C ASN A 73 -8.55 -16.19 -8.89
N HIS A 74 -8.13 -14.95 -9.12
CA HIS A 74 -7.08 -14.66 -10.10
C HIS A 74 -5.72 -15.18 -9.60
N PRO A 75 -5.00 -16.06 -10.34
CA PRO A 75 -3.85 -16.79 -9.81
C PRO A 75 -2.64 -15.89 -9.50
N LYS A 76 -2.50 -14.76 -10.21
CA LYS A 76 -1.39 -13.82 -9.99
C LYS A 76 -1.64 -12.77 -8.91
N ILE A 77 -2.83 -12.68 -8.32
CA ILE A 77 -3.08 -11.72 -7.25
C ILE A 77 -2.89 -12.44 -5.92
N VAL A 78 -1.96 -11.98 -5.08
CA VAL A 78 -1.76 -12.55 -3.74
C VAL A 78 -2.72 -11.95 -2.72
N GLY A 79 -3.11 -10.70 -2.90
CA GLY A 79 -3.96 -10.00 -1.96
C GLY A 79 -4.31 -8.57 -2.36
N PHE A 80 -4.94 -7.88 -1.42
CA PHE A 80 -5.37 -6.49 -1.55
C PHE A 80 -4.89 -5.67 -0.34
N GLU A 81 -4.29 -4.52 -0.61
CA GLU A 81 -4.08 -3.49 0.39
C GLU A 81 -5.28 -2.54 0.35
N ILE A 82 -5.98 -2.44 1.49
CA ILE A 82 -7.20 -1.66 1.60
C ILE A 82 -6.83 -0.22 1.95
N TRP A 83 -6.79 0.60 0.89
CA TRP A 83 -6.48 2.02 0.88
C TRP A 83 -4.98 2.35 0.95
N ASN A 84 -4.59 3.48 0.36
CA ASN A 84 -3.23 4.00 0.37
C ASN A 84 -3.17 5.29 1.20
N GLU A 85 -2.24 5.35 2.16
CA GLU A 85 -1.91 6.54 2.94
C GLU A 85 -3.11 7.33 3.50
N PRO A 86 -3.96 6.74 4.36
CA PRO A 86 -5.16 7.40 4.89
C PRO A 86 -4.86 8.67 5.70
N ASN A 87 -3.61 8.86 6.12
CA ASN A 87 -3.13 9.98 6.93
C ASN A 87 -2.59 11.17 6.09
N ILE A 88 -2.59 11.10 4.75
CA ILE A 88 -2.19 12.24 3.92
C ILE A 88 -3.35 13.22 3.72
N GLN A 89 -3.08 14.53 3.82
CA GLN A 89 -4.09 15.55 3.60
C GLN A 89 -4.44 15.65 2.12
N ASN A 90 -5.62 15.13 1.76
CA ASN A 90 -6.22 15.28 0.44
C ASN A 90 -7.75 15.18 0.55
N SER A 91 -8.45 15.60 -0.51
CA SER A 91 -9.92 15.61 -0.54
C SER A 91 -10.54 14.21 -0.44
N GLN A 92 -9.83 13.16 -0.80
CA GLN A 92 -10.33 11.78 -0.77
C GLN A 92 -10.37 11.24 0.67
N ASN A 93 -9.30 11.45 1.42
CA ASN A 93 -9.22 11.10 2.83
C ASN A 93 -10.15 11.95 3.70
N GLU A 94 -10.37 13.21 3.32
CA GLU A 94 -11.41 14.06 3.90
C GLU A 94 -12.81 13.50 3.60
N THR A 95 -13.09 13.11 2.36
CA THR A 95 -14.38 12.51 1.95
C THR A 95 -14.66 11.22 2.71
N LEU A 96 -13.67 10.34 2.88
CA LEU A 96 -13.81 9.10 3.64
C LEU A 96 -13.80 9.32 5.16
N GLY A 97 -13.42 10.52 5.62
CA GLY A 97 -13.25 10.84 7.04
C GLY A 97 -12.11 10.07 7.71
N VAL A 98 -11.15 9.56 6.95
CA VAL A 98 -10.04 8.73 7.47
C VAL A 98 -8.81 9.56 7.85
N LEU A 99 -8.67 10.78 7.33
CA LEU A 99 -7.52 11.65 7.62
C LEU A 99 -7.29 11.87 9.12
N SER A 100 -8.36 12.12 9.86
CA SER A 100 -8.31 12.45 11.28
C SER A 100 -8.82 11.33 12.20
N SER A 101 -9.25 10.19 11.65
CA SER A 101 -9.77 9.07 12.43
C SER A 101 -9.32 7.73 11.85
N ALA A 102 -8.45 7.06 12.61
CA ALA A 102 -8.04 5.68 12.31
C ALA A 102 -9.20 4.69 12.51
N GLU A 103 -10.15 5.00 13.39
CA GLU A 103 -11.36 4.21 13.62
C GLU A 103 -12.24 4.18 12.38
N ASN A 104 -12.44 5.33 11.72
CA ASN A 104 -13.12 5.39 10.43
C ASN A 104 -12.38 4.54 9.39
N TYR A 105 -11.04 4.57 9.37
CA TYR A 105 -10.29 3.67 8.49
C TYR A 105 -10.55 2.19 8.83
N VAL A 106 -10.55 1.80 10.10
CA VAL A 106 -10.82 0.41 10.51
C VAL A 106 -12.25 -0.03 10.19
N GLU A 107 -13.23 0.87 10.26
CA GLU A 107 -14.59 0.59 9.77
C GLU A 107 -14.61 0.24 8.28
N MET A 108 -13.90 1.02 7.45
CA MET A 108 -13.75 0.74 6.03
C MET A 108 -13.06 -0.60 5.78
N LEU A 109 -11.98 -0.87 6.51
CA LEU A 109 -11.22 -2.12 6.45
C LEU A 109 -12.08 -3.31 6.84
N ALA A 110 -12.91 -3.20 7.89
CA ALA A 110 -13.82 -4.25 8.32
C ALA A 110 -14.85 -4.59 7.24
N ALA A 111 -15.45 -3.57 6.61
CA ALA A 111 -16.39 -3.76 5.51
C ALA A 111 -15.73 -4.42 4.28
N ALA A 112 -14.54 -3.96 3.89
CA ALA A 112 -13.76 -4.55 2.81
C ALA A 112 -13.37 -6.01 3.13
N SER A 113 -12.95 -6.26 4.37
CA SER A 113 -12.55 -7.59 4.83
C SER A 113 -13.70 -8.58 4.76
N SER A 114 -14.87 -8.22 5.29
CA SER A 114 -16.06 -9.08 5.21
C SER A 114 -16.39 -9.49 3.77
N ILE A 115 -16.30 -8.54 2.82
CA ILE A 115 -16.58 -8.79 1.39
C ILE A 115 -15.52 -9.70 0.78
N LEU A 116 -14.24 -9.46 1.05
CA LEU A 116 -13.15 -10.25 0.49
C LEU A 116 -13.08 -11.66 1.08
N ARG A 117 -13.39 -11.84 2.36
CA ARG A 117 -13.49 -13.19 2.95
C ARG A 117 -14.61 -14.02 2.31
N GLU A 118 -15.70 -13.39 1.90
CA GLU A 118 -16.79 -14.05 1.17
C GLU A 118 -16.40 -14.38 -0.28
N LEU A 119 -15.88 -13.40 -1.01
CA LEU A 119 -15.73 -13.49 -2.48
C LEU A 119 -14.34 -13.93 -2.94
N ALA A 120 -13.35 -13.79 -2.07
CA ALA A 120 -11.92 -14.00 -2.35
C ALA A 120 -11.20 -14.66 -1.16
N PRO A 121 -11.72 -15.77 -0.58
CA PRO A 121 -11.20 -16.34 0.67
C PRO A 121 -9.73 -16.77 0.62
N GLY A 122 -9.18 -17.00 -0.58
CA GLY A 122 -7.77 -17.34 -0.78
C GLY A 122 -6.84 -16.13 -0.97
N LYS A 123 -7.33 -14.89 -0.83
CA LYS A 123 -6.54 -13.66 -1.01
C LYS A 123 -6.20 -13.05 0.35
N LEU A 124 -4.97 -12.55 0.45
CA LEU A 124 -4.52 -11.81 1.63
C LEU A 124 -5.18 -10.44 1.69
N ILE A 125 -5.43 -9.97 2.91
CA ILE A 125 -5.98 -8.66 3.22
C ILE A 125 -4.95 -7.90 4.04
N LEU A 126 -4.52 -6.74 3.54
CA LEU A 126 -3.57 -5.85 4.22
C LEU A 126 -4.30 -4.58 4.65
N ASN A 127 -3.91 -4.03 5.80
CA ASN A 127 -4.26 -2.65 6.12
C ASN A 127 -3.54 -1.70 5.17
N ALA A 128 -3.97 -0.44 5.17
CA ALA A 128 -3.30 0.65 4.49
C ALA A 128 -1.94 0.85 5.13
N ALA A 129 -0.92 0.96 4.31
CA ALA A 129 0.26 1.66 4.76
C ALA A 129 -0.08 3.16 4.85
N THR A 130 0.24 3.76 5.99
CA THR A 130 0.31 5.22 6.09
C THR A 130 1.43 5.76 5.19
N THR A 131 1.57 7.08 5.10
CA THR A 131 2.87 7.67 4.71
C THR A 131 4.02 7.02 5.50
N ALA A 132 5.27 7.13 5.02
CA ALA A 132 6.39 6.45 5.66
C ALA A 132 6.39 6.60 7.19
N ILE A 133 6.30 5.46 7.89
CA ILE A 133 6.07 5.42 9.35
C ILE A 133 7.13 6.19 10.14
N ASN A 134 8.32 6.33 9.54
CA ASN A 134 9.48 6.99 10.09
C ASN A 134 9.65 8.46 9.67
N GLN A 135 8.90 9.06 8.73
CA GLN A 135 9.21 10.41 8.21
C GLN A 135 8.48 11.56 8.92
N ASN A 136 7.19 11.41 9.25
CA ASN A 136 6.42 12.36 10.06
C ASN A 136 6.24 11.83 11.50
N PHE A 137 7.37 11.56 12.16
CA PHE A 137 7.40 10.95 13.48
C PHE A 137 7.17 11.98 14.60
N PRO A 138 6.34 11.69 15.63
CA PRO A 138 5.65 10.42 15.87
C PRO A 138 4.24 10.35 15.27
N ALA A 139 3.76 11.39 14.56
CA ALA A 139 2.37 11.47 14.11
C ALA A 139 1.93 10.26 13.27
N THR A 140 2.74 9.84 12.29
CA THR A 140 2.43 8.67 11.47
C THR A 140 2.43 7.36 12.29
N LEU A 141 3.38 7.20 13.21
CA LEU A 141 3.40 6.07 14.13
C LEU A 141 2.15 6.06 15.03
N ASN A 142 1.72 7.21 15.51
CA ASN A 142 0.53 7.33 16.35
C ASN A 142 -0.75 6.98 15.57
N TYR A 143 -0.83 7.30 14.28
CA TYR A 143 -1.94 6.84 13.43
C TYR A 143 -1.97 5.31 13.32
N ASN A 144 -0.82 4.65 13.13
CA ASN A 144 -0.73 3.19 13.11
C ASN A 144 -1.12 2.56 14.45
N LYS A 145 -0.68 3.15 15.57
CA LYS A 145 -1.12 2.76 16.92
C LYS A 145 -2.64 2.87 17.08
N ALA A 146 -3.24 3.96 16.61
CA ALA A 146 -4.68 4.14 16.64
C ALA A 146 -5.42 3.11 15.76
N MET A 147 -4.90 2.75 14.58
CA MET A 147 -5.47 1.66 13.77
C MET A 147 -5.45 0.32 14.52
N ARG A 148 -4.31 -0.01 15.16
CA ARG A 148 -4.19 -1.22 15.99
C ARG A 148 -5.20 -1.20 17.13
N ASP A 149 -5.26 -0.10 17.88
CA ASP A 149 -6.12 0.05 19.05
C ASP A 149 -7.62 0.04 18.69
N ALA A 150 -7.97 0.49 17.48
CA ALA A 150 -9.30 0.38 16.90
C ALA A 150 -9.64 -1.04 16.40
N GLY A 151 -8.69 -1.99 16.43
CA GLY A 151 -8.93 -3.40 16.12
C GLY A 151 -8.61 -3.83 14.69
N ALA A 152 -7.77 -3.09 13.95
CA ALA A 152 -7.40 -3.43 12.56
C ALA A 152 -6.93 -4.88 12.38
N GLN A 153 -6.22 -5.42 13.38
CA GLN A 153 -5.67 -6.78 13.38
C GLN A 153 -6.74 -7.87 13.17
N ALA A 154 -7.99 -7.64 13.58
CA ALA A 154 -9.08 -8.60 13.39
C ALA A 154 -9.50 -8.79 11.92
N PHE A 155 -9.05 -7.90 11.02
CA PHE A 155 -9.55 -7.82 9.64
C PHE A 155 -8.48 -8.09 8.58
N ILE A 156 -7.23 -8.33 8.98
CA ILE A 156 -6.06 -8.44 8.10
C ILE A 156 -5.36 -9.79 8.25
N ASP A 157 -4.57 -10.14 7.23
CA ASP A 157 -3.63 -11.27 7.25
C ASP A 157 -2.18 -10.83 7.46
N ARG A 158 -1.88 -9.56 7.14
CA ARG A 158 -0.54 -8.96 7.21
C ARG A 158 -0.68 -7.50 7.63
N TYR A 159 0.19 -7.08 8.55
CA TYR A 159 0.28 -5.68 8.92
C TYR A 159 1.21 -4.95 7.96
N ASN A 160 0.76 -3.83 7.42
CA ASN A 160 1.43 -3.14 6.33
C ASN A 160 1.88 -1.73 6.72
N ILE A 161 3.06 -1.33 6.24
CA ILE A 161 3.64 0.01 6.42
C ILE A 161 4.45 0.45 5.19
N HIS A 162 4.63 1.76 5.02
CA HIS A 162 5.68 2.33 4.17
C HIS A 162 6.92 2.67 5.01
N TYR A 163 8.11 2.53 4.43
CA TYR A 163 9.36 2.96 5.05
C TYR A 163 10.35 3.52 4.03
N TYR A 164 10.68 4.81 4.17
CA TYR A 164 11.56 5.54 3.25
C TYR A 164 12.69 6.24 4.01
N GLY A 165 13.90 6.24 3.45
CA GLY A 165 15.04 6.97 4.02
C GLY A 165 15.72 6.30 5.22
N ARG A 166 16.61 7.03 5.90
CA ARG A 166 17.61 6.49 6.85
C ARG A 166 17.43 6.95 8.30
N GLN A 167 16.20 7.27 8.69
CA GLN A 167 15.87 7.72 10.07
C GLN A 167 15.84 6.55 11.07
N TYR A 168 16.96 5.81 11.16
CA TYR A 168 17.13 4.61 11.97
C TYR A 168 16.85 4.86 13.46
N GLU A 169 17.14 6.06 13.95
CA GLU A 169 16.88 6.46 15.33
C GLU A 169 15.39 6.40 15.70
N ARG A 170 14.50 6.65 14.74
CA ARG A 170 13.04 6.58 14.95
C ARG A 170 12.55 5.13 15.02
N VAL A 171 13.36 4.19 14.54
CA VAL A 171 13.09 2.76 14.64
C VAL A 171 13.44 2.25 16.03
N THR A 172 14.64 2.57 16.52
CA THR A 172 15.20 1.97 17.74
C THR A 172 14.98 2.77 19.02
N THR A 173 14.54 4.03 18.93
CA THR A 173 14.16 4.79 20.13
C THR A 173 13.01 4.11 20.88
N GLY A 174 13.00 4.22 22.20
CA GLY A 174 11.95 3.64 23.05
C GLY A 174 10.56 4.17 22.67
N GLY A 175 9.59 3.26 22.52
CA GLY A 175 8.25 3.54 22.00
C GLY A 175 8.19 3.85 20.50
N GLY A 176 9.32 3.66 19.78
CA GLY A 176 9.49 3.90 18.36
C GLY A 176 8.87 2.83 17.46
N VAL A 177 9.32 2.78 16.19
CA VAL A 177 8.72 1.90 15.18
C VAL A 177 8.94 0.42 15.50
N ALA A 178 10.15 0.03 15.94
CA ALA A 178 10.43 -1.36 16.27
C ALA A 178 9.60 -1.85 17.47
N ASP A 179 9.54 -1.06 18.55
CA ASP A 179 8.75 -1.40 19.74
C ASP A 179 7.26 -1.57 19.40
N PHE A 180 6.72 -0.72 18.53
CA PHE A 180 5.34 -0.86 18.06
C PHE A 180 5.14 -2.13 17.22
N LEU A 181 5.94 -2.31 16.17
CA LEU A 181 5.78 -3.40 15.22
C LEU A 181 6.09 -4.77 15.82
N ASN A 182 7.04 -4.87 16.75
CA ASN A 182 7.30 -6.11 17.49
C ASN A 182 6.17 -6.48 18.45
N GLY A 183 5.23 -5.56 18.72
CA GLY A 183 3.99 -5.84 19.44
C GLY A 183 2.82 -6.25 18.55
N ILE A 184 2.99 -6.28 17.22
CA ILE A 184 1.98 -6.74 16.26
C ILE A 184 2.12 -8.25 16.07
N ALA A 185 1.00 -8.98 16.07
CA ALA A 185 1.00 -10.43 15.99
C ALA A 185 1.07 -10.94 14.54
N GLU A 186 0.50 -10.19 13.60
CA GLU A 186 0.50 -10.53 12.19
C GLU A 186 1.87 -10.29 11.58
N PRO A 187 2.28 -11.09 10.58
CA PRO A 187 3.52 -10.82 9.88
C PRO A 187 3.46 -9.48 9.15
N ILE A 188 4.62 -8.82 9.05
CA ILE A 188 4.73 -7.44 8.58
C ILE A 188 5.21 -7.40 7.14
N TRP A 189 4.50 -6.64 6.31
CA TRP A 189 4.93 -6.31 4.97
C TRP A 189 5.27 -4.81 4.91
N ILE A 190 6.35 -4.49 4.19
CA ILE A 190 6.68 -3.11 3.82
C ILE A 190 6.35 -2.97 2.33
N THR A 191 5.18 -2.45 1.98
CA THR A 191 4.71 -2.38 0.58
C THR A 191 5.35 -1.27 -0.22
N GLU A 192 6.02 -0.32 0.44
CA GLU A 192 6.87 0.65 -0.23
C GLU A 192 8.12 0.96 0.59
N SER A 193 9.28 0.78 -0.06
CA SER A 193 10.58 1.16 0.47
C SER A 193 11.52 1.65 -0.62
N GLY A 194 12.41 2.58 -0.27
CA GLY A 194 13.40 3.10 -1.19
C GLY A 194 14.05 4.41 -0.76
N ILE A 195 14.92 4.91 -1.64
CA ILE A 195 15.54 6.23 -1.55
C ILE A 195 15.61 6.84 -2.95
N GLN A 196 15.55 8.16 -3.04
CA GLN A 196 15.76 8.87 -4.30
C GLN A 196 17.24 8.83 -4.70
N GLY A 197 17.48 8.80 -6.02
CA GLY A 197 18.82 8.82 -6.58
C GLY A 197 19.26 7.42 -7.01
N VAL A 198 19.38 7.22 -8.32
CA VAL A 198 19.74 5.93 -8.93
C VAL A 198 21.10 5.34 -8.49
N ASN A 199 21.98 6.15 -7.88
CA ASN A 199 23.27 5.72 -7.34
C ASN A 199 23.30 5.64 -5.80
N GLN A 200 22.13 5.70 -5.17
CA GLN A 200 21.98 5.59 -3.71
C GLN A 200 21.16 4.35 -3.32
N GLN A 201 20.51 3.70 -4.28
CA GLN A 201 19.53 2.66 -4.01
C GLN A 201 20.21 1.36 -3.54
N LEU A 202 21.39 1.02 -4.08
CA LEU A 202 22.13 -0.18 -3.65
C LEU A 202 22.57 -0.05 -2.19
N GLU A 203 23.24 1.05 -1.87
CA GLU A 203 23.68 1.32 -0.49
C GLU A 203 22.48 1.32 0.47
N TYR A 204 21.37 1.94 0.07
CA TYR A 204 20.13 1.91 0.85
C TYR A 204 19.63 0.49 1.09
N GLY A 205 19.56 -0.35 0.05
CA GLY A 205 19.10 -1.73 0.18
C GLY A 205 20.02 -2.59 1.03
N GLU A 206 21.34 -2.41 0.92
CA GLU A 206 22.35 -3.14 1.70
C GLU A 206 22.41 -2.74 3.18
N GLN A 207 22.02 -1.51 3.52
CA GLN A 207 22.05 -1.04 4.90
C GLN A 207 20.67 -1.08 5.57
N THR A 208 19.67 -0.50 4.91
CA THR A 208 18.35 -0.26 5.52
C THR A 208 17.57 -1.54 5.69
N TRP A 209 17.51 -2.41 4.67
CA TRP A 209 16.69 -3.61 4.75
C TRP A 209 17.20 -4.63 5.77
N PRO A 210 18.52 -4.91 5.88
CA PRO A 210 19.05 -5.71 6.99
C PRO A 210 18.78 -5.06 8.33
N PHE A 211 19.06 -3.74 8.49
CA PHE A 211 18.77 -3.03 9.73
C PHE A 211 17.31 -3.18 10.17
N LEU A 212 16.35 -3.02 9.25
CA LEU A 212 14.93 -3.20 9.56
C LEU A 212 14.62 -4.64 9.99
N ARG A 213 15.14 -5.65 9.30
CA ARG A 213 14.91 -7.06 9.66
C ARG A 213 15.53 -7.43 11.00
N ASP A 214 16.71 -6.89 11.31
CA ASP A 214 17.40 -7.15 12.58
C ASP A 214 16.67 -6.54 13.77
N ASN A 215 16.01 -5.39 13.58
CA ASN A 215 15.27 -4.71 14.64
C ASN A 215 13.78 -5.07 14.69
N ILE A 216 13.24 -5.62 13.59
CA ILE A 216 11.82 -5.92 13.41
C ILE A 216 11.70 -7.32 12.78
N PRO A 217 11.96 -8.40 13.55
CA PRO A 217 12.00 -9.77 13.04
C PRO A 217 10.68 -10.26 12.43
N GLY A 218 9.55 -9.58 12.70
CA GLY A 218 8.26 -9.87 12.07
C GLY A 218 8.14 -9.47 10.59
N ILE A 219 9.14 -8.78 10.01
CA ILE A 219 9.13 -8.42 8.58
C ILE A 219 9.32 -9.67 7.71
N GLU A 220 8.28 -10.03 6.94
CA GLU A 220 8.33 -11.11 5.95
C GLU A 220 8.74 -10.62 4.56
N ARG A 221 8.30 -9.41 4.18
CA ARG A 221 8.44 -8.91 2.81
C ARG A 221 8.69 -7.41 2.77
N ILE A 222 9.58 -7.01 1.87
CA ILE A 222 9.89 -5.61 1.56
C ILE A 222 9.76 -5.44 0.05
N TYR A 223 8.97 -4.47 -0.36
CA TYR A 223 8.77 -4.08 -1.75
C TYR A 223 9.55 -2.80 -2.02
N ILE A 224 10.25 -2.76 -3.16
CA ILE A 224 10.78 -1.50 -3.67
C ILE A 224 9.64 -0.68 -4.27
N TYR A 225 9.59 0.61 -3.98
CA TYR A 225 8.46 1.47 -4.37
C TYR A 225 8.19 1.47 -5.88
N ARG A 226 9.22 1.63 -6.71
CA ARG A 226 9.05 1.72 -8.17
C ARG A 226 10.06 0.88 -8.92
N PHE A 227 9.55 0.09 -9.86
CA PHE A 227 10.40 -0.57 -10.85
C PHE A 227 10.85 0.40 -11.95
N ALA A 228 9.94 1.26 -12.44
CA ALA A 228 10.24 2.28 -13.45
C ALA A 228 9.71 3.64 -12.99
N ASP A 229 10.46 4.69 -13.26
CA ASP A 229 10.11 6.06 -12.89
C ASP A 229 10.53 7.02 -14.01
N SER A 230 9.66 7.98 -14.34
CA SER A 230 9.91 9.00 -15.35
C SER A 230 10.60 10.25 -14.79
N SER A 231 10.81 10.29 -13.48
CA SER A 231 11.51 11.39 -12.81
C SER A 231 13.01 11.42 -13.17
N PRO A 232 13.68 12.59 -13.12
CA PRO A 232 15.12 12.68 -13.30
C PRO A 232 15.89 11.75 -12.35
N PRO A 233 17.06 11.22 -12.73
CA PRO A 233 17.77 10.20 -11.96
C PRO A 233 18.02 10.55 -10.48
N ALA A 234 18.26 11.83 -10.17
CA ALA A 234 18.49 12.29 -8.80
C ALA A 234 17.22 12.27 -7.91
N ALA A 235 16.03 12.37 -8.51
CA ALA A 235 14.74 12.37 -7.82
C ALA A 235 13.98 11.04 -7.95
N SER A 236 14.49 10.13 -8.78
CA SER A 236 13.87 8.84 -9.10
C SER A 236 13.96 7.86 -7.94
N TYR A 237 12.83 7.20 -7.65
CA TYR A 237 12.78 5.97 -6.85
C TYR A 237 12.85 4.70 -7.71
N GLY A 238 12.82 4.86 -9.04
CA GLY A 238 12.77 3.76 -9.99
C GLY A 238 14.08 2.99 -10.11
N LEU A 239 13.98 1.67 -10.21
CA LEU A 239 15.07 0.80 -10.64
C LEU A 239 15.48 1.02 -12.11
N ARG A 240 14.53 1.49 -12.94
CA ARG A 240 14.72 1.90 -14.33
C ARG A 240 14.28 3.34 -14.51
N THR A 241 14.97 4.07 -15.37
CA THR A 241 14.63 5.46 -15.70
C THR A 241 14.52 5.66 -17.22
N LEU A 242 14.02 6.83 -17.61
CA LEU A 242 14.01 7.27 -19.01
C LEU A 242 15.31 7.99 -19.42
N ASP A 243 16.25 8.19 -18.50
CA ASP A 243 17.51 8.88 -18.78
C ASP A 243 18.49 7.94 -19.48
N PRO A 244 18.96 8.24 -20.71
CA PRO A 244 19.90 7.38 -21.41
C PRO A 244 21.28 7.30 -20.77
N GLN A 245 21.68 8.26 -19.94
CA GLN A 245 22.95 8.27 -19.20
C GLN A 245 22.87 7.45 -17.90
N ALA A 246 21.67 7.26 -17.36
CA ALA A 246 21.42 6.48 -16.16
C ALA A 246 20.15 5.61 -16.30
N PRO A 247 20.11 4.67 -17.26
CA PRO A 247 18.88 3.97 -17.63
C PRO A 247 18.39 3.00 -16.54
N VAL A 248 19.27 2.63 -15.61
CA VAL A 248 18.98 1.74 -14.48
C VAL A 248 19.74 2.21 -13.23
N SER A 249 19.25 1.84 -12.05
CA SER A 249 19.94 2.09 -10.79
C SER A 249 21.04 1.08 -10.50
N ASP A 250 21.94 1.45 -9.60
CA ASP A 250 22.97 0.57 -9.04
C ASP A 250 22.36 -0.71 -8.42
N LEU A 251 21.23 -0.57 -7.72
CA LEU A 251 20.48 -1.68 -7.14
C LEU A 251 19.93 -2.62 -8.21
N TYR A 252 19.42 -2.10 -9.33
CA TYR A 252 18.95 -2.94 -10.43
C TYR A 252 20.08 -3.80 -11.00
N ILE A 253 21.25 -3.18 -11.23
CA ILE A 253 22.45 -3.88 -11.73
C ILE A 253 22.82 -5.02 -10.78
N HIS A 254 22.91 -4.73 -9.48
CA HIS A 254 23.24 -5.71 -8.45
C HIS A 254 22.25 -6.88 -8.40
N LEU A 255 20.94 -6.59 -8.39
CA LEU A 255 19.90 -7.63 -8.33
C LEU A 255 19.90 -8.52 -9.59
N ARG A 256 20.10 -7.92 -10.76
CA ARG A 256 20.19 -8.65 -12.03
C ARG A 256 21.38 -9.61 -12.04
N GLU A 257 22.54 -9.17 -11.55
CA GLU A 257 23.77 -9.95 -11.57
C GLU A 257 23.76 -11.11 -10.57
N ARG A 258 23.03 -10.98 -9.45
CA ARG A 258 22.82 -12.08 -8.50
C ARG A 258 21.83 -13.15 -8.98
N ALA A 259 20.99 -12.83 -9.95
CA ALA A 259 19.98 -13.75 -10.48
C ALA A 259 20.52 -14.67 -11.60
N GLN A 260 21.76 -14.46 -12.04
CA GLN A 260 22.47 -15.28 -13.04
C GLN A 260 23.37 -16.31 -12.35
#